data_AF-A0A371LCD4-F1
#
_entry.id   AF-A0A371LCD4-F1
#
_cell.length_a   1.000
_cell.length_b   1.000
_cell.length_c   1.000
_cell.angle_alpha   90.00
_cell.angle_beta   90.00
_cell.angle_gamma   90.00
#
_symmetry.space_group_name_H-M   'P 1'
#
loop_
_entity.id
_entity.type
_entity.pdbx_description
1 polymer ?
#
loop_
_entity_poly.entity_id
_entity_poly.type
_entity_poly.pdbx_seq_one_letter_code
_entity_poly.pdbx_strand_id
1 'polypeptide(L)'
;MTVLRLLRLRRPADFADWYRIGAEYVHDVAAGMGLRVGDFESRVVRATDAMRAGRTDLPPDLARSVAADLLADAVFCDPFCQWMPLWYELGLAAPCAYADFRLRRVAERYADDLPHLSVPRFSRPDDVYVDGRPATAYVDGFAERFVLADAILHLEWFTYVARESGIFVPPLLVERTREQTVAYYTGRRTELDPDVRTFQRLLFSDDEWVRRIADVYDLDSVLFDYWERILAQERRRLSAFDG
;
A
#
# COMPACT_ATOMS: atom_id res chain seq x y z
N MET A 1 -15.80 -6.87 18.25
CA MET A 1 -16.44 -6.38 17.00
C MET A 1 -15.58 -6.85 15.82
N THR A 2 -15.94 -6.70 14.54
CA THR A 2 -15.29 -7.51 13.48
C THR A 2 -15.12 -6.77 12.15
N VAL A 3 -14.10 -7.18 11.37
CA VAL A 3 -13.82 -6.76 9.96
C VAL A 3 -15.04 -6.81 9.03
N LEU A 4 -16.12 -7.49 9.43
CA LEU A 4 -17.40 -7.52 8.76
C LEU A 4 -18.04 -6.13 8.58
N ARG A 5 -17.62 -5.10 9.32
CA ARG A 5 -18.06 -3.72 9.10
C ARG A 5 -17.70 -3.21 7.71
N LEU A 6 -16.56 -3.63 7.15
CA LEU A 6 -16.15 -3.30 5.79
C LEU A 6 -17.16 -3.82 4.75
N LEU A 7 -17.94 -4.85 5.07
CA LEU A 7 -19.01 -5.34 4.19
C LEU A 7 -20.13 -4.31 3.95
N ARG A 8 -20.23 -3.28 4.81
CA ARG A 8 -21.22 -2.22 4.69
C ARG A 8 -20.79 -1.09 3.76
N LEU A 9 -19.51 -1.00 3.42
CA LEU A 9 -18.99 0.00 2.49
C LEU A 9 -19.44 -0.32 1.06
N ARG A 10 -20.15 0.62 0.44
CA ARG A 10 -20.80 0.41 -0.88
C ARG A 10 -20.77 1.63 -1.77
N ARG A 11 -20.75 2.82 -1.18
CA ARG A 11 -20.87 4.10 -1.86
C ARG A 11 -19.52 4.83 -1.80
N PRO A 12 -19.25 5.75 -2.75
CA PRO A 12 -18.01 6.51 -2.71
C PRO A 12 -17.76 7.24 -1.39
N ALA A 13 -18.81 7.77 -0.76
CA ALA A 13 -18.72 8.40 0.56
C ALA A 13 -18.20 7.48 1.67
N ASP A 14 -18.48 6.17 1.58
CA ASP A 14 -18.02 5.19 2.56
C ASP A 14 -16.49 4.96 2.46
N PHE A 15 -15.90 5.24 1.30
CA PHE A 15 -14.46 5.11 1.02
C PHE A 15 -13.72 6.45 1.06
N ALA A 16 -14.37 7.54 1.45
CA ALA A 16 -13.73 8.86 1.45
C ALA A 16 -12.57 8.92 2.44
N ASP A 17 -12.74 8.39 3.66
CA ASP A 17 -11.66 8.33 4.63
C ASP A 17 -10.61 7.27 4.29
N TRP A 18 -11.00 6.18 3.61
CA TRP A 18 -10.05 5.22 3.04
C TRP A 18 -9.06 5.91 2.08
N TYR A 19 -9.60 6.60 1.06
CA TYR A 19 -8.79 7.38 0.12
C TYR A 19 -7.98 8.46 0.81
N ARG A 20 -8.58 9.22 1.74
CA ARG A 20 -7.89 10.28 2.46
C ARG A 20 -6.65 9.76 3.18
N ILE A 21 -6.78 8.64 3.91
CA ILE A 21 -5.67 8.05 4.67
C ILE A 21 -4.59 7.50 3.71
N GLY A 22 -4.97 6.83 2.62
CA GLY A 22 -4.04 6.36 1.58
C GLY A 22 -3.27 7.49 0.91
N ALA A 23 -3.96 8.57 0.53
CA ALA A 23 -3.36 9.72 -0.12
C ALA A 23 -2.47 10.56 0.84
N GLU A 24 -2.85 10.69 2.11
CA GLU A 24 -1.99 11.28 3.14
C GLU A 24 -0.72 10.45 3.34
N TYR A 25 -0.82 9.11 3.36
CA TYR A 25 0.35 8.23 3.39
C TYR A 25 1.28 8.46 2.18
N VAL A 26 0.74 8.53 0.96
CA VAL A 26 1.52 8.86 -0.25
C VAL A 26 2.20 10.23 -0.12
N HIS A 27 1.48 11.22 0.40
CA HIS A 27 2.05 12.54 0.64
C HIS A 27 3.24 12.46 1.60
N ASP A 28 3.08 11.79 2.74
CA ASP A 28 4.08 11.76 3.82
C ASP A 28 5.33 10.99 3.41
N VAL A 29 5.18 9.88 2.68
CA VAL A 29 6.32 9.14 2.10
C VAL A 29 7.04 10.01 1.07
N ALA A 30 6.31 10.66 0.15
CA ALA A 30 6.90 11.49 -0.89
C ALA A 30 7.64 12.71 -0.30
N ALA A 31 7.00 13.41 0.64
CA ALA A 31 7.58 14.55 1.34
C ALA A 31 8.78 14.13 2.20
N GLY A 32 8.70 12.99 2.90
CA GLY A 32 9.79 12.42 3.69
C GLY A 32 11.02 12.04 2.85
N MET A 33 10.82 11.66 1.60
CA MET A 33 11.88 11.43 0.62
C MET A 33 12.35 12.70 -0.10
N GLY A 34 11.80 13.87 0.23
CA GLY A 34 12.13 15.14 -0.41
C GLY A 34 11.64 15.25 -1.86
N LEU A 35 10.65 14.45 -2.26
CA LEU A 35 10.05 14.51 -3.59
C LEU A 35 9.13 15.74 -3.70
N ARG A 36 8.97 16.25 -4.93
CA ARG A 36 8.10 17.40 -5.18
C ARG A 36 6.63 16.96 -5.15
N VAL A 37 5.93 17.30 -4.07
CA VAL A 37 4.48 17.00 -3.89
C VAL A 37 3.54 18.08 -4.45
N GLY A 38 4.03 19.32 -4.65
CA GLY A 38 3.23 20.38 -5.27
C GLY A 38 1.99 20.75 -4.45
N ASP A 39 0.82 20.78 -5.11
CA ASP A 39 -0.47 21.09 -4.51
C ASP A 39 -1.24 19.84 -4.03
N PHE A 40 -0.58 18.68 -3.99
CA PHE A 40 -1.22 17.38 -3.76
C PHE A 40 -2.07 17.34 -2.49
N GLU A 41 -1.58 17.88 -1.37
CA GLU A 41 -2.34 17.96 -0.11
C GLU A 41 -3.71 18.64 -0.29
N SER A 42 -3.74 19.79 -0.98
CA SER A 42 -4.99 20.51 -1.25
C SER A 42 -5.92 19.73 -2.18
N ARG A 43 -5.35 18.96 -3.12
CA ARG A 43 -6.11 18.07 -4.01
C ARG A 43 -6.74 16.91 -3.25
N VAL A 44 -6.03 16.33 -2.28
CA VAL A 44 -6.54 15.27 -1.40
C VAL A 44 -7.75 15.75 -0.59
N VAL A 45 -7.69 16.95 0.01
CA VAL A 45 -8.82 17.52 0.74
C VAL A 45 -10.03 17.69 -0.17
N ARG A 46 -9.85 18.30 -1.35
CA ARG A 46 -10.93 18.53 -2.32
C ARG A 46 -11.57 17.23 -2.82
N ALA A 47 -10.76 16.22 -3.14
CA ALA A 47 -11.23 14.93 -3.59
C ALA A 47 -12.00 14.21 -2.45
N THR A 48 -11.45 14.20 -1.23
CA THR A 48 -12.10 13.62 -0.06
C THR A 48 -13.46 14.26 0.22
N ASP A 49 -13.54 15.59 0.22
CA ASP A 49 -14.80 16.30 0.47
C ASP A 49 -15.84 16.00 -0.61
N ALA A 50 -15.41 15.88 -1.87
CA ALA A 50 -16.29 15.48 -2.95
C ALA A 50 -16.76 14.02 -2.81
N MET A 51 -15.88 13.08 -2.42
CA MET A 51 -16.25 11.70 -2.12
C MET A 51 -17.28 11.63 -0.98
N ARG A 52 -17.07 12.37 0.12
CA ARG A 52 -18.01 12.48 1.25
C ARG A 52 -19.37 13.00 0.83
N ALA A 53 -19.40 13.95 -0.11
CA ALA A 53 -20.63 14.45 -0.74
C ALA A 53 -21.24 13.47 -1.76
N GLY A 54 -20.62 12.31 -2.00
CA GLY A 54 -21.09 11.30 -2.95
C GLY A 54 -20.85 11.65 -4.42
N ARG A 55 -20.01 12.65 -4.70
CA ARG A 55 -19.71 13.11 -6.06
C ARG A 55 -18.62 12.25 -6.71
N THR A 56 -18.84 11.92 -7.98
CA THR A 56 -17.89 11.15 -8.81
C THR A 56 -17.44 11.91 -10.05
N ASP A 57 -18.10 13.03 -10.35
CA ASP A 57 -17.80 13.98 -11.43
C ASP A 57 -16.64 14.92 -11.04
N LEU A 58 -15.46 14.35 -10.80
CA LEU A 58 -14.28 15.11 -10.41
C LEU A 58 -13.47 15.58 -11.62
N PRO A 59 -12.70 16.67 -11.49
CA PRO A 59 -11.62 16.98 -12.42
C PRO A 59 -10.70 15.77 -12.65
N PRO A 60 -10.19 15.57 -13.89
CA PRO A 60 -9.48 14.33 -14.25
C PRO A 60 -8.29 13.96 -13.37
N ASP A 61 -7.57 14.95 -12.83
CA ASP A 61 -6.43 14.73 -11.93
C ASP A 61 -6.88 14.19 -10.55
N LEU A 62 -7.98 14.69 -10.01
CA LEU A 62 -8.56 14.21 -8.75
C LEU A 62 -9.18 12.83 -8.93
N ALA A 63 -9.96 12.66 -10.01
CA ALA A 63 -10.57 11.39 -10.38
C ALA A 63 -9.51 10.28 -10.52
N ARG A 64 -8.39 10.58 -11.20
CA ARG A 64 -7.26 9.66 -11.37
C ARG A 64 -6.62 9.27 -10.04
N SER A 65 -6.36 10.24 -9.16
CA SER A 65 -5.77 9.95 -7.84
C SER A 65 -6.67 9.02 -7.01
N VAL A 66 -7.97 9.32 -6.93
CA VAL A 66 -8.95 8.48 -6.21
C VAL A 66 -9.06 7.09 -6.83
N ALA A 67 -9.22 7.02 -8.15
CA ALA A 67 -9.37 5.75 -8.84
C ALA A 67 -8.12 4.87 -8.70
N ALA A 68 -6.92 5.46 -8.78
CA ALA A 68 -5.66 4.75 -8.64
C ALA A 68 -5.47 4.18 -7.23
N ASP A 69 -5.67 4.98 -6.19
CA ASP A 69 -5.56 4.54 -4.79
C ASP A 69 -6.48 3.35 -4.49
N LEU A 70 -7.77 3.48 -4.80
CA LEU A 70 -8.76 2.42 -4.59
C LEU A 70 -8.48 1.17 -5.45
N LEU A 71 -8.03 1.35 -6.69
CA LEU A 71 -7.69 0.23 -7.57
C LEU A 71 -6.42 -0.50 -7.10
N ALA A 72 -5.44 0.23 -6.60
CA ALA A 72 -4.22 -0.33 -6.03
C ALA A 72 -4.52 -1.17 -4.80
N ASP A 73 -5.41 -0.71 -3.91
CA ASP A 73 -5.84 -1.52 -2.76
C ASP A 73 -6.66 -2.73 -3.17
N ALA A 74 -7.49 -2.59 -4.22
CA ALA A 74 -8.28 -3.70 -4.74
C ALA A 74 -7.40 -4.87 -5.20
N VAL A 75 -6.34 -4.56 -5.96
CA VAL A 75 -5.41 -5.57 -6.48
C VAL A 75 -4.33 -6.01 -5.49
N PHE A 76 -4.14 -5.34 -4.35
CA PHE A 76 -3.03 -5.61 -3.43
C PHE A 76 -3.16 -6.95 -2.71
N CYS A 77 -4.36 -7.28 -2.21
CA CYS A 77 -4.52 -8.36 -1.25
C CYS A 77 -4.20 -9.75 -1.80
N ASP A 78 -4.59 -10.07 -3.05
CA ASP A 78 -4.34 -11.39 -3.66
C ASP A 78 -2.84 -11.68 -3.80
N PRO A 79 -2.04 -10.82 -4.46
CA PRO A 79 -0.59 -10.95 -4.49
C PRO A 79 0.02 -11.04 -3.09
N PHE A 80 -0.37 -10.18 -2.15
CA PHE A 80 0.18 -10.20 -0.78
C PHE A 80 -0.06 -11.55 -0.08
N CYS A 81 -1.28 -12.08 -0.16
CA CYS A 81 -1.64 -13.34 0.49
C CYS A 81 -0.81 -14.52 -0.03
N GLN A 82 -0.42 -14.53 -1.30
CA GLN A 82 0.40 -15.60 -1.90
C GLN A 82 1.81 -15.67 -1.30
N TRP A 83 2.31 -14.58 -0.71
CA TRP A 83 3.59 -14.60 0.03
C TRP A 83 3.49 -15.31 1.38
N MET A 84 2.28 -15.42 1.94
CA MET A 84 2.04 -15.97 3.26
C MET A 84 1.88 -17.51 3.23
N PRO A 85 1.89 -18.19 4.39
CA PRO A 85 1.52 -19.60 4.44
C PRO A 85 0.08 -19.83 3.94
N LEU A 86 -0.14 -20.99 3.31
CA LEU A 86 -1.42 -21.34 2.67
C LEU A 86 -2.66 -21.16 3.55
N TRP A 87 -2.57 -21.42 4.86
CA TRP A 87 -3.70 -21.25 5.77
C TRP A 87 -4.18 -19.79 5.84
N TYR A 88 -3.26 -18.84 5.71
CA TYR A 88 -3.55 -17.41 5.74
C TYR A 88 -4.19 -16.97 4.42
N GLU A 89 -3.61 -17.40 3.30
CA GLU A 89 -4.16 -17.17 1.96
C GLU A 89 -5.61 -17.66 1.86
N LEU A 90 -5.85 -18.92 2.25
CA LEU A 90 -7.20 -19.50 2.24
C LEU A 90 -8.13 -18.81 3.25
N GLY A 91 -7.62 -18.42 4.41
CA GLY A 91 -8.39 -17.74 5.46
C GLY A 91 -8.88 -16.35 5.03
N LEU A 92 -8.14 -15.67 4.17
CA LEU A 92 -8.45 -14.32 3.70
C LEU A 92 -8.99 -14.25 2.27
N ALA A 93 -8.96 -15.34 1.49
CA ALA A 93 -9.39 -15.36 0.10
C ALA A 93 -10.77 -14.73 -0.13
N ALA A 94 -11.81 -15.14 0.62
CA ALA A 94 -13.15 -14.60 0.45
C ALA A 94 -13.29 -13.13 0.92
N PRO A 95 -12.81 -12.73 2.12
CA PRO A 95 -12.75 -11.32 2.50
C PRO A 95 -12.01 -10.43 1.50
N CYS A 96 -10.85 -10.86 1.02
CA CYS A 96 -10.02 -10.11 0.07
C CYS A 96 -10.71 -9.99 -1.30
N ALA A 97 -11.30 -11.08 -1.83
CA ALA A 97 -12.06 -11.03 -3.08
C ALA A 97 -13.27 -10.09 -2.98
N TYR A 98 -13.92 -10.03 -1.81
CA TYR A 98 -15.01 -9.07 -1.59
C TYR A 98 -14.52 -7.62 -1.52
N ALA A 99 -13.40 -7.38 -0.82
CA ALA A 99 -12.78 -6.05 -0.75
C ALA A 99 -12.36 -5.57 -2.15
N ASP A 100 -11.67 -6.42 -2.92
CA ASP A 100 -11.31 -6.18 -4.33
C ASP A 100 -12.53 -5.77 -5.16
N PHE A 101 -13.58 -6.60 -5.16
CA PHE A 101 -14.81 -6.31 -5.87
C PHE A 101 -15.42 -4.94 -5.49
N ARG A 102 -15.43 -4.60 -4.20
CA ARG A 102 -16.01 -3.34 -3.72
C ARG A 102 -15.17 -2.14 -4.13
N LEU A 103 -13.86 -2.21 -3.92
CA LEU A 103 -12.93 -1.14 -4.24
C LEU A 103 -12.92 -0.87 -5.74
N ARG A 104 -12.82 -1.92 -6.59
CA ARG A 104 -12.92 -1.78 -8.05
C ARG A 104 -14.19 -1.07 -8.47
N ARG A 105 -15.35 -1.50 -7.93
CA ARG A 105 -16.63 -0.92 -8.31
C ARG A 105 -16.74 0.57 -7.98
N VAL A 106 -16.06 1.04 -6.94
CA VAL A 106 -16.00 2.47 -6.61
C VAL A 106 -14.95 3.18 -7.47
N ALA A 107 -13.77 2.60 -7.65
CA ALA A 107 -12.71 3.11 -8.53
C ALA A 107 -13.20 3.32 -9.98
N GLU A 108 -13.95 2.36 -10.52
CA GLU A 108 -14.57 2.43 -11.86
C GLU A 108 -15.43 3.67 -12.05
N ARG A 109 -16.14 4.13 -11.02
CA ARG A 109 -16.98 5.34 -11.10
C ARG A 109 -16.17 6.63 -11.23
N TYR A 110 -14.95 6.63 -10.70
CA TYR A 110 -14.02 7.75 -10.85
C TYR A 110 -13.20 7.61 -12.14
N ALA A 111 -13.04 6.40 -12.66
CA ALA A 111 -12.30 6.13 -13.88
C ALA A 111 -13.11 6.31 -15.18
N ASP A 112 -14.44 6.39 -15.10
CA ASP A 112 -15.36 6.34 -16.26
C ASP A 112 -15.02 7.37 -17.35
N ASP A 113 -14.75 8.61 -16.96
CA ASP A 113 -14.40 9.72 -17.87
C ASP A 113 -12.89 9.88 -18.09
N LEU A 114 -12.05 9.00 -17.52
CA LEU A 114 -10.60 9.07 -17.71
C LEU A 114 -10.21 8.47 -19.06
N PRO A 115 -9.34 9.13 -19.85
CA PRO A 115 -8.90 8.59 -21.14
C PRO A 115 -8.10 7.30 -21.00
N HIS A 116 -7.41 7.13 -19.86
CA HIS A 116 -6.66 5.93 -19.51
C HIS A 116 -6.38 5.93 -18.01
N LEU A 117 -6.48 4.75 -17.39
CA LEU A 117 -5.92 4.45 -16.07
C LEU A 117 -5.31 3.05 -16.16
N SER A 118 -4.03 2.92 -15.81
CA SER A 118 -3.36 1.62 -15.82
C SER A 118 -3.75 0.82 -14.57
N VAL A 119 -3.80 -0.50 -14.67
CA VAL A 119 -4.00 -1.38 -13.50
C VAL A 119 -2.62 -1.77 -12.96
N PRO A 120 -2.32 -1.63 -11.66
CA PRO A 120 -1.04 -2.03 -11.13
C PRO A 120 -0.90 -3.55 -11.19
N ARG A 121 0.35 -4.01 -11.36
CA ARG A 121 0.72 -5.41 -11.20
C ARG A 121 1.70 -5.49 -10.04
N PHE A 122 1.32 -6.22 -9.01
CA PHE A 122 2.18 -6.50 -7.88
C PHE A 122 2.93 -7.81 -8.06
N SER A 123 4.13 -7.86 -7.50
CA SER A 123 4.96 -9.05 -7.54
C SER A 123 4.37 -10.18 -6.71
N ARG A 124 4.44 -11.38 -7.27
CA ARG A 124 4.16 -12.63 -6.58
C ARG A 124 5.48 -13.27 -6.12
N PRO A 125 5.44 -14.26 -5.23
CA PRO A 125 6.64 -14.97 -4.82
C PRO A 125 7.46 -15.53 -5.98
N ASP A 126 6.77 -16.01 -7.02
CA ASP A 126 7.36 -16.57 -8.24
C ASP A 126 7.87 -15.50 -9.22
N ASP A 127 7.73 -14.21 -8.91
CA ASP A 127 8.32 -13.12 -9.70
C ASP A 127 9.66 -12.64 -9.10
N VAL A 128 10.04 -13.09 -7.90
CA VAL A 128 11.20 -12.57 -7.16
C VAL A 128 12.16 -13.71 -6.78
N TYR A 129 13.30 -13.76 -7.46
CA TYR A 129 14.31 -14.80 -7.27
C TYR A 129 15.61 -14.25 -6.67
N VAL A 130 16.20 -15.04 -5.76
CA VAL A 130 17.54 -14.83 -5.21
C VAL A 130 18.30 -16.15 -5.32
N ASP A 131 19.48 -16.12 -5.92
CA ASP A 131 20.32 -17.31 -6.19
C ASP A 131 19.53 -18.47 -6.85
N GLY A 132 18.64 -18.14 -7.79
CA GLY A 132 17.85 -19.12 -8.54
C GLY A 132 16.67 -19.76 -7.79
N ARG A 133 16.32 -19.26 -6.58
CA ARG A 133 15.17 -19.72 -5.79
C ARG A 133 14.25 -18.56 -5.44
N PRO A 134 12.94 -18.79 -5.24
CA PRO A 134 12.03 -17.74 -4.78
C PRO A 134 12.54 -17.09 -3.49
N ALA A 135 12.34 -15.78 -3.34
CA ALA A 135 12.80 -15.03 -2.16
C ALA A 135 12.25 -15.59 -0.84
N THR A 136 11.06 -16.19 -0.87
CA THR A 136 10.43 -16.87 0.27
C THR A 136 11.19 -18.10 0.78
N ALA A 137 12.16 -18.63 0.02
CA ALA A 137 13.04 -19.72 0.46
C ALA A 137 14.16 -19.25 1.41
N TYR A 138 14.29 -17.94 1.65
CA TYR A 138 15.31 -17.34 2.50
C TYR A 138 14.76 -16.71 3.77
N VAL A 139 13.45 -16.76 3.96
CA VAL A 139 12.76 -16.26 5.15
C VAL A 139 11.89 -17.37 5.74
N ASP A 140 12.04 -17.57 7.03
CA ASP A 140 11.30 -18.56 7.79
C ASP A 140 10.31 -17.85 8.71
N GLY A 141 9.10 -18.38 8.84
CA GLY A 141 8.08 -17.80 9.70
C GLY A 141 7.11 -16.86 8.99
N PHE A 142 6.05 -16.50 9.71
CA PHE A 142 5.01 -15.63 9.19
C PHE A 142 5.47 -14.18 9.13
N ALA A 143 6.08 -13.66 10.20
CA ALA A 143 6.44 -12.25 10.30
C ALA A 143 7.53 -11.85 9.30
N GLU A 144 8.52 -12.71 9.09
CA GLU A 144 9.61 -12.50 8.15
C GLU A 144 9.12 -12.51 6.70
N ARG A 145 8.17 -13.41 6.38
CA ARG A 145 7.48 -13.40 5.08
C ARG A 145 6.62 -12.16 4.91
N PHE A 146 5.88 -11.77 5.96
CA PHE A 146 5.06 -10.57 5.99
C PHE A 146 5.89 -9.34 5.66
N VAL A 147 6.98 -9.12 6.42
CA VAL A 147 7.90 -8.00 6.22
C VAL A 147 8.53 -7.99 4.82
N LEU A 148 8.98 -9.15 4.32
CA LEU A 148 9.55 -9.25 2.97
C LEU A 148 8.52 -8.89 1.89
N ALA A 149 7.30 -9.43 1.98
CA ALA A 149 6.22 -9.14 1.04
C ALA A 149 5.86 -7.65 1.10
N ASP A 150 5.69 -7.12 2.32
CA ASP A 150 5.35 -5.74 2.57
C ASP A 150 6.36 -4.77 1.95
N ALA A 151 7.65 -4.96 2.23
CA ALA A 151 8.71 -4.10 1.72
C ALA A 151 8.80 -4.04 0.18
N ILE A 152 8.35 -5.10 -0.50
CA ILE A 152 8.32 -5.17 -1.98
C ILE A 152 7.01 -4.57 -2.50
N LEU A 153 5.87 -5.00 -1.96
CA LEU A 153 4.55 -4.67 -2.49
C LEU A 153 4.16 -3.23 -2.15
N HIS A 154 4.52 -2.70 -0.97
CA HIS A 154 4.26 -1.29 -0.65
C HIS A 154 5.12 -0.33 -1.49
N LEU A 155 6.34 -0.71 -1.85
CA LEU A 155 7.14 0.06 -2.82
C LEU A 155 6.43 0.16 -4.17
N GLU A 156 5.88 -0.97 -4.66
CA GLU A 156 5.13 -1.03 -5.91
C GLU A 156 3.82 -0.23 -5.84
N TRP A 157 3.09 -0.38 -4.72
CA TRP A 157 1.83 0.32 -4.47
C TRP A 157 2.07 1.83 -4.44
N PHE A 158 3.04 2.28 -3.64
CA PHE A 158 3.39 3.69 -3.52
C PHE A 158 3.81 4.27 -4.87
N THR A 159 4.69 3.57 -5.59
CA THR A 159 5.17 4.04 -6.91
C THR A 159 4.03 4.21 -7.90
N TYR A 160 3.08 3.28 -7.91
CA TYR A 160 1.90 3.37 -8.76
C TYR A 160 0.99 4.54 -8.36
N VAL A 161 0.58 4.64 -7.09
CA VAL A 161 -0.37 5.67 -6.63
C VAL A 161 0.26 7.07 -6.73
N ALA A 162 1.54 7.22 -6.38
CA ALA A 162 2.28 8.47 -6.53
C ALA A 162 2.27 8.94 -8.01
N ARG A 163 2.60 8.04 -8.95
CA ARG A 163 2.60 8.35 -10.38
C ARG A 163 1.23 8.80 -10.87
N GLU A 164 0.18 8.04 -10.57
CA GLU A 164 -1.18 8.39 -10.99
C GLU A 164 -1.71 9.66 -10.29
N SER A 165 -1.16 9.99 -9.12
CA SER A 165 -1.46 11.24 -8.40
C SER A 165 -0.63 12.45 -8.88
N GLY A 166 0.27 12.26 -9.86
CA GLY A 166 1.11 13.30 -10.44
C GLY A 166 2.39 13.60 -9.68
N ILE A 167 2.80 12.71 -8.76
CA ILE A 167 4.07 12.79 -8.04
C ILE A 167 5.11 11.98 -8.80
N PHE A 168 6.21 12.63 -9.18
CA PHE A 168 7.32 11.96 -9.84
C PHE A 168 8.22 11.26 -8.81
N VAL A 169 8.29 9.93 -8.91
CA VAL A 169 9.24 9.10 -8.17
C VAL A 169 10.37 8.69 -9.12
N PRO A 170 11.64 9.03 -8.83
CA PRO A 170 12.75 8.68 -9.71
C PRO A 170 12.86 7.16 -9.96
N PRO A 171 12.86 6.67 -11.22
CA PRO A 171 12.90 5.23 -11.51
C PRO A 171 14.13 4.53 -10.91
N LEU A 172 15.30 5.16 -10.98
CA LEU A 172 16.53 4.61 -10.39
C LEU A 172 16.44 4.46 -8.86
N LEU A 173 15.69 5.32 -8.18
CA LEU A 173 15.44 5.17 -6.74
C LEU A 173 14.58 3.93 -6.50
N VAL A 174 13.51 3.73 -7.27
CA VAL A 174 12.62 2.56 -7.14
C VAL A 174 13.38 1.26 -7.43
N GLU A 175 14.14 1.21 -8.53
CA GLU A 175 14.95 0.04 -8.92
C GLU A 175 15.97 -0.32 -7.83
N ARG A 176 16.74 0.68 -7.37
CA ARG A 176 17.73 0.48 -6.30
C ARG A 176 17.07 0.06 -4.98
N THR A 177 15.97 0.69 -4.59
CA THR A 177 15.23 0.33 -3.38
C THR A 177 14.77 -1.12 -3.47
N ARG A 178 14.19 -1.53 -4.59
CA ARG A 178 13.74 -2.91 -4.81
C ARG A 178 14.89 -3.90 -4.70
N GLU A 179 15.98 -3.68 -5.43
CA GLU A 179 17.15 -4.56 -5.45
C GLU A 179 17.75 -4.74 -4.04
N GLN A 180 18.02 -3.63 -3.35
CA GLN A 180 18.62 -3.67 -2.02
C GLN A 180 17.67 -4.25 -0.97
N THR A 181 16.37 -4.00 -1.07
CA THR A 181 15.35 -4.54 -0.17
C THR A 181 15.30 -6.06 -0.25
N VAL A 182 15.24 -6.61 -1.46
CA VAL A 182 15.26 -8.06 -1.68
C VAL A 182 16.55 -8.66 -1.13
N ALA A 183 17.71 -8.06 -1.43
CA ALA A 183 18.99 -8.55 -0.92
C ALA A 183 19.09 -8.46 0.62
N TYR A 184 18.57 -7.40 1.23
CA TYR A 184 18.60 -7.18 2.68
C TYR A 184 17.74 -8.21 3.42
N TYR A 185 16.46 -8.34 3.06
CA TYR A 185 15.54 -9.24 3.76
C TYR A 185 15.81 -10.72 3.50
N THR A 186 16.49 -11.07 2.41
CA THR A 186 16.96 -12.44 2.16
C THR A 186 18.36 -12.72 2.74
N GLY A 187 18.96 -11.78 3.47
CA GLY A 187 20.24 -11.95 4.16
C GLY A 187 21.47 -11.93 3.26
N ARG A 188 21.35 -11.44 2.02
CA ARG A 188 22.45 -11.26 1.06
C ARG A 188 23.17 -9.92 1.24
N ARG A 189 22.56 -9.04 2.03
CA ARG A 189 23.05 -7.71 2.35
C ARG A 189 22.76 -7.41 3.82
N THR A 190 23.74 -6.85 4.51
CA THR A 190 23.63 -6.56 5.96
C THR A 190 23.07 -5.18 6.25
N GLU A 191 23.20 -4.23 5.33
CA GLU A 191 22.82 -2.83 5.52
C GLU A 191 22.26 -2.21 4.25
N LEU A 192 21.15 -1.47 4.34
CA LEU A 192 20.63 -0.66 3.24
C LEU A 192 21.41 0.66 3.10
N ASP A 193 21.53 1.16 1.86
CA ASP A 193 21.99 2.53 1.63
C ASP A 193 21.07 3.53 2.37
N PRO A 194 21.58 4.68 2.84
CA PRO A 194 20.82 5.58 3.72
C PRO A 194 19.47 6.05 3.16
N ASP A 195 19.41 6.33 1.86
CA ASP A 195 18.20 6.77 1.19
C ASP A 195 17.20 5.63 0.97
N VAL A 196 17.67 4.43 0.60
CA VAL A 196 16.85 3.22 0.53
C VAL A 196 16.27 2.86 1.90
N ARG A 197 17.08 2.95 2.95
CA ARG A 197 16.65 2.74 4.34
C ARG A 197 15.57 3.74 4.74
N THR A 198 15.79 5.02 4.44
CA THR A 198 14.83 6.09 4.71
C THR A 198 13.52 5.83 3.97
N PHE A 199 13.60 5.42 2.70
CA PHE A 199 12.42 5.13 1.90
C PHE A 199 11.65 3.93 2.47
N GLN A 200 12.32 2.82 2.77
CA GLN A 200 11.67 1.66 3.39
C GLN A 200 11.07 2.01 4.76
N ARG A 201 11.78 2.76 5.61
CA ARG A 201 11.25 3.23 6.89
C ARG A 201 9.97 4.07 6.73
N LEU A 202 9.90 4.90 5.69
CA LEU A 202 8.71 5.68 5.37
C LEU A 202 7.60 4.80 4.81
N LEU A 203 7.92 3.81 3.98
CA LEU A 203 6.93 2.86 3.46
C LEU A 203 6.30 2.03 4.58
N PHE A 204 7.09 1.59 5.56
CA PHE A 204 6.62 0.93 6.79
C PHE A 204 5.83 1.84 7.74
N SER A 205 5.58 3.12 7.37
CA SER A 205 4.59 3.95 8.07
C SER A 205 3.14 3.55 7.77
N ASP A 206 2.95 2.51 6.95
CA ASP A 206 1.70 1.81 6.78
C ASP A 206 1.18 1.17 8.09
N ASP A 207 2.04 0.98 9.12
CA ASP A 207 1.59 0.69 10.48
C ASP A 207 0.56 1.72 10.99
N GLU A 208 0.82 3.01 10.72
CA GLU A 208 -0.12 4.08 11.04
C GLU A 208 -1.35 4.04 10.13
N TRP A 209 -1.20 3.67 8.85
CA TRP A 209 -2.34 3.49 7.94
C TRP A 209 -3.29 2.40 8.47
N VAL A 210 -2.76 1.22 8.83
CA VAL A 210 -3.52 0.07 9.35
C VAL A 210 -4.31 0.50 10.60
N ARG A 211 -3.63 1.17 11.54
CA ARG A 211 -4.26 1.67 12.76
C ARG A 211 -5.37 2.68 12.46
N ARG A 212 -5.13 3.66 11.58
CA ARG A 212 -6.13 4.70 11.25
C ARG A 212 -7.35 4.13 10.53
N ILE A 213 -7.16 3.14 9.66
CA ILE A 213 -8.26 2.41 9.01
C ILE A 213 -9.07 1.64 10.06
N ALA A 214 -8.37 0.94 10.98
CA ALA A 214 -9.04 0.26 12.07
C ALA A 214 -9.86 1.23 12.95
N ASP A 215 -9.31 2.39 13.29
CA ASP A 215 -9.98 3.42 14.08
C ASP A 215 -11.21 3.99 13.36
N VAL A 216 -11.06 4.42 12.10
CA VAL A 216 -12.14 5.07 11.33
C VAL A 216 -13.30 4.12 11.05
N TYR A 217 -13.00 2.86 10.75
CA TYR A 217 -14.02 1.85 10.45
C TYR A 217 -14.43 1.02 11.67
N ASP A 218 -13.87 1.32 12.85
CA ASP A 218 -14.10 0.65 14.13
C ASP A 218 -13.95 -0.88 13.99
N LEU A 219 -12.80 -1.25 13.41
CA LEU A 219 -12.37 -2.62 13.18
C LEU A 219 -11.63 -3.12 14.43
N ASP A 220 -12.40 -3.59 15.41
CA ASP A 220 -11.85 -4.37 16.53
C ASP A 220 -11.32 -5.71 15.99
N SER A 221 -10.04 -5.78 15.65
CA SER A 221 -9.46 -6.87 14.87
C SER A 221 -8.05 -7.21 15.33
N VAL A 222 -7.92 -8.33 16.04
CA VAL A 222 -6.63 -8.93 16.43
C VAL A 222 -5.69 -9.10 15.23
N LEU A 223 -6.25 -9.31 14.03
CA LEU A 223 -5.47 -9.42 12.80
C LEU A 223 -4.81 -8.08 12.43
N PHE A 224 -5.56 -6.97 12.51
CA PHE A 224 -5.01 -5.63 12.24
C PHE A 224 -3.99 -5.24 13.31
N ASP A 225 -4.27 -5.51 14.58
CA ASP A 225 -3.33 -5.28 15.68
C ASP A 225 -2.01 -6.05 15.46
N TYR A 226 -2.11 -7.27 14.92
CA TYR A 226 -0.94 -8.09 14.63
C TYR A 226 -0.13 -7.53 13.45
N TRP A 227 -0.80 -7.10 12.38
CA TRP A 227 -0.14 -6.43 11.24
C TRP A 227 0.56 -5.15 11.68
N GLU A 228 -0.15 -4.25 12.38
CA GLU A 228 0.41 -3.01 12.92
C GLU A 228 1.68 -3.29 13.75
N ARG A 229 1.64 -4.30 14.62
CA ARG A 229 2.81 -4.66 15.43
C ARG A 229 4.02 -5.09 14.62
N ILE A 230 3.83 -5.90 13.58
CA ILE A 230 4.92 -6.34 12.69
C ILE A 230 5.52 -5.14 11.98
N LEU A 231 4.69 -4.31 11.35
CA LEU A 231 5.09 -3.14 10.58
C LEU A 231 5.81 -2.11 11.47
N ALA A 232 5.23 -1.78 12.63
CA ALA A 232 5.82 -0.84 13.58
C ALA A 232 7.16 -1.35 14.13
N GLN A 233 7.31 -2.65 14.33
CA GLN A 233 8.58 -3.24 14.75
C GLN A 233 9.65 -3.08 13.67
N GLU A 234 9.31 -3.32 12.41
CA GLU A 234 10.26 -3.17 11.32
C GLU A 234 10.62 -1.70 11.06
N ARG A 235 9.63 -0.79 11.10
CA ARG A 235 9.88 0.66 11.04
C ARG A 235 10.87 1.11 12.11
N ARG A 236 10.69 0.67 13.37
CA ARG A 236 11.63 0.96 14.47
C ARG A 236 13.01 0.39 14.23
N ARG A 237 13.11 -0.81 13.68
CA ARG A 237 14.40 -1.45 13.33
C ARG A 237 15.15 -0.62 12.28
N LEU A 238 14.45 -0.12 11.27
CA LEU A 238 15.05 0.73 10.23
C LEU A 238 15.47 2.12 10.76
N SER A 239 14.83 2.63 11.83
CA SER A 239 15.24 3.86 12.52
C SER A 239 16.45 3.67 13.47
N ALA A 240 16.67 2.46 13.98
CA ALA A 240 17.69 2.22 15.02
C ALA A 240 19.15 2.35 14.53
N PHE A 241 19.35 2.51 13.22
CA PHE A 241 20.67 2.69 12.59
C PHE A 241 20.97 4.14 12.19
N ASP A 242 20.17 5.10 12.67
CA ASP A 242 20.49 6.53 12.62
C ASP A 242 21.45 6.85 13.79
N GLY A 243 22.71 6.41 13.64
CA GLY A 243 23.83 6.69 14.55
C GLY A 243 24.86 7.59 13.90
#